data_AF-B9IKP4-F1
#
_entry.id   AF-B9IKP4-F1
#
_cell.length_a   1.000
_cell.length_b   1.000
_cell.length_c   1.000
_cell.angle_alpha   90.00
_cell.angle_beta   90.00
_cell.angle_gamma   90.00
#
_symmetry.space_group_name_H-M   'P 1'
#
loop_
_entity.id
_entity.type
_entity.pdbx_description
1 polymer ?
#
loop_
_entity_poly.entity_id
_entity_poly.type
_entity_poly.pdbx_seq_one_letter_code
_entity_poly.pdbx_strand_id
1 'polypeptide(L)'
;MSKNRSLILAGHPALIGRHRPFPVSPQAAERWLHHMQKAMDSTPYVDDDSKTKMMIFFGHEHTAFFLVAGDEFKNQNGRVACKHGASK
;
A
#
# COMPACT_ATOMS: atom_id res chain seq x y z
N MET A 1 -0.18 -11.83 28.70
CA MET A 1 -1.30 -10.86 28.56
C MET A 1 -1.17 -10.17 27.22
N SER A 2 -2.15 -10.40 26.35
CA SER A 2 -2.21 -9.97 24.95
C SER A 2 -2.35 -8.44 24.87
N LYS A 3 -1.44 -7.74 24.18
CA LYS A 3 -1.62 -6.31 23.90
C LYS A 3 -2.68 -6.17 22.81
N ASN A 4 -3.90 -5.84 23.23
CA ASN A 4 -4.97 -5.32 22.38
C ASN A 4 -4.42 -4.14 21.56
N ARG A 5 -4.08 -4.40 20.29
CA ARG A 5 -3.72 -3.33 19.36
C ARG A 5 -5.01 -2.64 18.96
N SER A 6 -5.13 -1.44 19.51
CA SER A 6 -6.18 -0.44 19.30
C SER A 6 -6.81 -0.50 17.92
N LEU A 7 -8.14 -0.49 17.95
CA LEU A 7 -9.04 -0.31 16.84
C LEU A 7 -8.62 0.92 16.01
N ILE A 8 -8.56 0.71 14.70
CA ILE A 8 -8.17 1.67 13.68
C ILE A 8 -9.38 2.54 13.36
N LEU A 9 -9.44 3.78 13.86
CA LEU A 9 -10.46 4.75 13.44
C LEU A 9 -9.79 6.05 12.94
N ALA A 10 -9.33 5.94 11.68
CA ALA A 10 -9.11 6.97 10.66
C ALA A 10 -8.47 8.35 11.00
N GLY A 11 -7.32 8.36 11.68
CA GLY A 11 -6.32 9.44 11.50
C GLY A 11 -5.64 9.38 10.13
N HIS A 12 -4.57 10.16 9.91
CA HIS A 12 -3.84 10.27 8.63
C HIS A 12 -3.74 8.91 7.87
N PRO A 13 -4.09 8.88 6.56
CA PRO A 13 -4.13 7.65 5.77
C PRO A 13 -2.88 6.77 5.85
N ALA A 14 -1.68 7.36 5.96
CA ALA A 14 -0.41 6.70 6.23
C ALA A 14 -0.23 5.35 5.50
N LEU A 15 -0.56 5.33 4.20
CA LEU A 15 -0.77 4.09 3.45
C LEU A 15 0.46 3.17 3.47
N ILE A 16 1.68 3.69 3.23
CA ILE A 16 2.92 2.90 3.32
C ILE A 16 3.08 2.28 4.71
N GLY A 17 2.87 3.06 5.78
CA GLY A 17 3.03 2.61 7.16
C GLY A 17 2.06 1.48 7.53
N ARG A 18 0.83 1.54 7.01
CA ARG A 18 -0.22 0.52 7.24
C ARG A 18 -0.04 -0.71 6.37
N HIS A 19 0.56 -0.58 5.19
CA HIS A 19 0.87 -1.70 4.30
C HIS A 19 2.20 -2.38 4.64
N ARG A 20 3.03 -1.81 5.53
CA ARG A 20 4.29 -2.43 6.00
C ARG A 20 4.23 -3.92 6.38
N PRO A 21 3.17 -4.44 7.05
CA PRO A 21 3.10 -5.84 7.42
C PRO A 21 2.91 -6.80 6.24
N PHE A 22 2.52 -6.29 5.07
CA PHE A 22 2.18 -7.10 3.90
C PHE A 22 3.27 -6.96 2.83
N PRO A 23 3.66 -8.06 2.16
CA PRO A 23 4.59 -7.98 1.04
C PRO A 23 3.87 -7.38 -0.18
N VAL A 24 4.21 -6.14 -0.53
CA VAL A 24 3.63 -5.45 -1.68
C VAL A 24 4.61 -5.51 -2.85
N SER A 25 4.63 -6.64 -3.55
CA SER A 25 5.43 -6.82 -4.76
C SER A 25 4.75 -6.22 -6.00
N PRO A 26 5.47 -5.97 -7.12
CA PRO A 26 4.86 -5.54 -8.37
C PRO A 26 3.71 -6.46 -8.84
N GLN A 27 3.88 -7.77 -8.71
CA GLN A 27 2.85 -8.76 -9.04
C GLN A 27 1.62 -8.64 -8.12
N ALA A 28 1.81 -8.34 -6.83
CA ALA A 28 0.71 -8.11 -5.90
C ALA A 28 -0.06 -6.83 -6.27
N ALA A 29 0.64 -5.78 -6.71
CA ALA A 29 0.02 -4.55 -7.21
C ALA A 29 -0.80 -4.81 -8.48
N GLU A 30 -0.25 -5.51 -9.47
CA GLU A 30 -0.98 -5.92 -10.68
C GLU A 30 -2.23 -6.74 -10.34
N ARG A 31 -2.10 -7.69 -9.41
CA ARG A 31 -3.22 -8.52 -8.99
C ARG A 31 -4.31 -7.72 -8.31
N TRP A 32 -3.93 -6.75 -7.47
CA TRP A 32 -4.88 -5.85 -6.83
C TRP A 32 -5.60 -4.97 -7.86
N LEU A 33 -4.89 -4.43 -8.85
CA LEU A 33 -5.46 -3.64 -9.95
C LEU A 33 -6.46 -4.44 -10.79
N HIS A 34 -6.16 -5.70 -11.09
CA HIS A 34 -7.08 -6.59 -11.80
C HIS A 34 -8.42 -6.74 -11.05
N HIS A 35 -8.37 -6.84 -9.72
CA HIS A 35 -9.58 -6.91 -8.90
C HIS A 35 -10.32 -5.56 -8.84
N MET A 36 -9.61 -4.43 -8.77
CA MET A 36 -10.22 -3.11 -8.81
C MET A 36 -10.91 -2.84 -10.14
N GLN A 37 -10.29 -3.19 -11.26
CA GLN A 37 -10.91 -3.06 -12.59
C GLN A 37 -12.21 -3.86 -12.67
N LYS A 38 -12.18 -5.14 -12.28
CA LYS A 38 -13.39 -5.99 -12.25
C LYS A 38 -14.50 -5.42 -11.36
N ALA A 39 -14.14 -4.86 -10.21
CA ALA A 39 -15.11 -4.23 -9.32
C ALA A 39 -15.75 -2.99 -9.97
N MET A 40 -14.95 -2.13 -10.61
CA MET A 40 -15.43 -0.97 -11.35
C MET A 40 -16.34 -1.38 -12.52
N ASP A 41 -15.95 -2.40 -13.28
CA ASP A 41 -16.76 -2.91 -14.41
C ASP A 41 -18.12 -3.43 -13.93
N SER A 42 -18.16 -4.08 -12.77
CA SER A 42 -19.40 -4.58 -12.16
C SER A 42 -20.29 -3.52 -11.53
N THR A 43 -19.82 -2.27 -11.44
CA THR A 43 -20.53 -1.18 -10.78
C THR A 43 -21.32 -0.35 -11.80
N PRO A 44 -22.67 -0.46 -11.85
CA PRO A 44 -23.47 0.13 -12.92
C PRO A 44 -23.75 1.63 -12.73
N TYR A 45 -23.55 2.17 -11.53
CA TYR A 45 -23.88 3.56 -11.17
C TYR A 45 -22.70 4.52 -11.24
N VAL A 46 -21.50 4.04 -11.59
CA VAL A 46 -20.33 4.89 -11.86
C VAL A 46 -20.23 5.05 -13.37
N ASP A 47 -20.14 6.28 -13.84
CA ASP A 47 -19.96 6.58 -15.27
C ASP A 47 -18.52 6.26 -15.73
N ASP A 48 -18.35 6.13 -17.05
CA ASP A 48 -17.08 5.67 -17.63
C ASP A 48 -15.92 6.67 -17.43
N ASP A 49 -16.20 7.97 -17.36
CA ASP A 49 -15.19 9.00 -17.09
C ASP A 49 -14.72 8.94 -15.63
N SER A 50 -15.65 8.79 -14.68
CA SER A 50 -15.33 8.53 -13.27
C SER A 50 -14.56 7.22 -13.08
N LYS A 51 -14.93 6.14 -13.79
CA LYS A 51 -14.19 4.86 -13.76
C LYS A 51 -12.75 5.06 -14.21
N THR A 52 -12.54 5.79 -15.29
CA THR A 52 -11.21 6.08 -15.83
C THR A 52 -10.35 6.84 -14.81
N LYS A 53 -10.90 7.90 -14.20
CA LYS A 53 -10.21 8.69 -13.16
C LYS A 53 -9.87 7.86 -11.93
N MET A 54 -10.77 6.99 -11.48
CA MET A 54 -10.52 6.08 -10.35
C MET A 54 -9.43 5.07 -10.67
N MET A 55 -9.43 4.49 -11.87
CA MET A 55 -8.38 3.56 -12.29
C MET A 55 -7.01 4.23 -12.44
N ILE A 56 -6.95 5.51 -12.84
CA ILE A 56 -5.69 6.30 -12.81
C ILE A 56 -5.19 6.44 -11.37
N PHE A 57 -6.07 6.79 -10.42
CA PHE A 57 -5.71 6.96 -9.01
C PHE A 57 -5.23 5.65 -8.36
N PHE A 58 -5.92 4.55 -8.63
CA PHE A 58 -5.54 3.22 -8.15
C PHE A 58 -4.27 2.69 -8.83
N GLY A 59 -4.10 3.03 -10.11
CA GLY A 59 -3.22 2.42 -11.09
C GLY A 59 -1.71 2.56 -10.90
N HIS A 60 -1.04 2.37 -12.04
CA HIS A 60 0.41 2.19 -12.17
C HIS A 60 1.23 3.41 -11.74
N GLU A 61 0.65 4.62 -11.81
CA GLU A 61 1.38 5.86 -11.56
C GLU A 61 1.17 6.42 -10.14
N HIS A 62 0.10 6.02 -9.43
CA HIS A 62 -0.25 6.63 -8.15
C HIS A 62 -0.23 5.65 -6.98
N THR A 63 -1.31 4.93 -6.67
CA THR A 63 -1.41 4.27 -5.35
C THR A 63 -0.71 2.92 -5.28
N ALA A 64 -0.96 2.03 -6.24
CA ALA A 64 -0.47 0.65 -6.16
C ALA A 64 1.07 0.58 -6.22
N PHE A 65 1.71 1.33 -7.13
CA PHE A 65 3.16 1.32 -7.27
C PHE A 65 3.87 2.21 -6.25
N PHE A 66 3.24 3.26 -5.73
CA PHE A 66 3.76 3.99 -4.57
C PHE A 66 3.90 3.08 -3.34
N LEU A 67 2.98 2.13 -3.15
CA LEU A 67 3.08 1.13 -2.10
C LEU A 67 4.21 0.11 -2.36
N VAL A 68 4.41 -0.29 -3.62
CA VAL A 68 5.56 -1.15 -4.01
C VAL A 68 6.88 -0.45 -3.71
N ALA A 69 7.06 0.80 -4.16
CA ALA A 69 8.25 1.59 -3.89
C ALA A 69 8.47 1.80 -2.37
N GLY A 70 7.39 2.01 -1.62
CA GLY A 70 7.43 2.07 -0.16
C GLY A 70 7.88 0.78 0.51
N ASP A 71 7.51 -0.38 -0.04
CA ASP A 71 7.95 -1.71 0.44
C ASP A 71 9.41 -1.98 0.09
N GLU A 72 9.84 -1.66 -1.13
CA GLU A 72 11.24 -1.77 -1.56
C GLU A 72 12.17 -0.92 -0.68
N PHE A 73 11.79 0.33 -0.38
CA PHE A 73 12.56 1.21 0.50
C PHE A 73 12.62 0.70 1.95
N LYS A 74 11.57 0.02 2.44
CA LYS A 74 11.59 -0.67 3.75
C LYS A 74 12.61 -1.81 3.75
N ASN A 75 12.65 -2.61 2.69
CA ASN A 75 13.58 -3.74 2.57
C ASN A 75 15.04 -3.29 2.47
N GLN A 76 15.30 -2.09 1.91
CA GLN A 76 16.63 -1.46 1.90
C GLN A 76 17.05 -0.97 3.29
N ASN A 77 16.15 -0.30 4.03
CA ASN A 77 16.44 0.22 5.38
C ASN A 77 16.49 -0.86 6.48
N GLY A 78 15.93 -2.05 6.24
CA GLY A 78 16.04 -3.20 7.14
C GLY A 78 17.45 -3.78 7.28
N ARG A 79 18.43 -3.29 6.48
CA ARG A 79 19.84 -3.74 6.52
C ARG A 79 20.79 -2.79 7.24
N VAL A 80 20.30 -1.68 7.79
CA VAL A 80 21.14 -0.85 8.67
C VAL A 80 21.14 -1.48 10.05
N ALA A 81 22.11 -2.37 10.30
CA ALA A 81 22.49 -2.73 11.65
C ALA A 81 22.82 -1.43 12.38
N CYS A 82 22.05 -1.09 13.41
CA CYS A 82 22.33 0.05 14.27
C CYS A 82 23.72 -0.13 14.90
N LYS A 83 24.75 0.42 14.25
CA LYS A 83 26.11 0.45 14.73
C LYS A 83 26.27 1.63 15.69
N HIS A 84 25.48 1.66 16.75
CA HIS A 84 25.65 2.60 17.86
C HIS A 84 25.50 1.88 19.19
N GLY A 85 26.61 1.26 19.57
CA GLY A 85 26.89 0.73 20.89
C GLY A 85 28.41 0.66 21.06
N ALA A 86 29.11 1.74 20.73
CA ALA A 86 30.53 1.88 21.02
C ALA A 86 30.70 2.35 22.47
N SER A 87 31.50 1.60 23.22
CA SER A 87 32.40 2.08 24.28
C SER A 87 31.79 2.81 25.49
N LYS A 88 31.66 2.08 26.60
CA LYS A 88 32.55 2.24 27.77
C LYS A 88 32.41 1.04 28.71
#